data_AF-A0A933N1Z9-F1
#
_entry.id   AF-A0A933N1Z9-F1
#
_cell.length_a   1.000
_cell.length_b   1.000
_cell.length_c   1.000
_cell.angle_alpha   90.00
_cell.angle_beta   90.00
_cell.angle_gamma   90.00
#
_symmetry.space_group_name_H-M   'P 1'
#
loop_
_entity.id
_entity.type
_entity.pdbx_description
1 polymer ?
#
loop_
_entity_poly.entity_id
_entity_poly.type
_entity_poly.pdbx_seq_one_letter_code
_entity_poly.pdbx_strand_id
1 'polypeptide(L)'
;MADNELFFMLEKEWEIKSVAVFTRNPMAGEKVRKTIWAAAYDPTTNEKKRKYPKLKQIKYGQKIEGFPWVEGPFEPLQKNVEYLVRIELRKKFAREIFIITDDNKAVMPKPRFSCQKDRTYSVSIDKDGNKILIPKPVSK
;
A
#
# COMPACT_ATOMS: atom_id res chain seq x y z
N MET A 1 -22.11 0.04 -1.41
CA MET A 1 -20.91 0.85 -1.69
C MET A 1 -19.74 -0.07 -1.45
N ALA A 2 -18.97 -0.44 -2.48
CA ALA A 2 -17.80 -1.28 -2.25
C ALA A 2 -16.78 -0.41 -1.50
N ASP A 3 -16.55 -0.74 -0.24
CA ASP A 3 -15.38 -0.28 0.50
C ASP A 3 -14.17 -0.69 -0.33
N ASN A 4 -13.59 0.25 -1.09
CA ASN A 4 -12.44 -0.01 -1.96
C ASN A 4 -11.20 -0.21 -1.09
N GLU A 5 -11.09 -1.39 -0.50
CA GLU A 5 -9.93 -1.79 0.29
C GLU A 5 -8.75 -2.02 -0.67
N LEU A 6 -7.73 -1.17 -0.56
CA LEU A 6 -6.49 -1.28 -1.33
C LEU A 6 -5.45 -2.07 -0.53
N PHE A 7 -4.77 -3.02 -1.17
CA PHE A 7 -3.68 -3.78 -0.56
C PHE A 7 -2.40 -3.71 -1.40
N PHE A 8 -1.27 -3.63 -0.71
CA PHE A 8 0.07 -3.73 -1.28
C PHE A 8 0.65 -5.11 -0.97
N MET A 9 0.74 -5.95 -2.01
CA MET A 9 1.25 -7.31 -1.95
C MET A 9 2.75 -7.34 -2.23
N LEU A 10 3.47 -8.10 -1.41
CA LEU A 10 4.88 -8.38 -1.57
C LEU A 10 5.08 -9.80 -2.12
N GLU A 11 6.18 -10.04 -2.84
CA GLU A 11 6.52 -11.37 -3.39
C GLU A 11 6.63 -12.47 -2.33
N LYS A 12 7.12 -12.07 -1.16
CA LYS A 12 7.28 -12.89 0.03
C LYS A 12 7.16 -12.01 1.25
N GLU A 13 7.16 -12.62 2.42
CA GLU A 13 7.22 -11.86 3.67
C GLU A 13 8.52 -11.05 3.77
N TRP A 14 8.38 -9.80 4.21
CA TRP A 14 9.50 -8.90 4.47
C TRP A 14 9.32 -8.14 5.79
N GLU A 15 10.44 -7.86 6.45
CA GLU A 15 10.50 -6.87 7.53
C GLU A 15 10.27 -5.47 6.96
N ILE A 16 9.18 -4.83 7.38
CA ILE A 16 8.77 -3.51 6.91
C ILE A 16 9.26 -2.45 7.90
N LYS A 17 9.97 -1.44 7.40
CA LYS A 17 10.45 -0.28 8.18
C LYS A 17 9.41 0.82 8.22
N SER A 18 8.79 1.10 7.09
CA SER A 18 7.72 2.10 6.95
C SER A 18 6.94 1.86 5.66
N VAL A 19 5.73 2.40 5.62
CA VAL A 19 4.93 2.53 4.41
C VAL A 19 4.30 3.92 4.38
N ALA A 20 4.29 4.55 3.21
CA ALA A 20 3.67 5.85 3.02
C ALA A 20 3.03 5.96 1.63
N VAL A 21 1.90 6.64 1.55
CA VAL A 21 1.13 6.88 0.34
C VAL A 21 0.96 8.38 0.16
N PHE A 22 1.27 8.86 -1.03
CA PHE A 22 1.24 10.28 -1.39
C PHE A 22 0.36 10.47 -2.62
N THR A 23 -0.36 11.60 -2.70
CA THR A 23 -0.87 12.05 -4.00
C THR A 23 0.30 12.40 -4.91
N ARG A 24 0.14 12.09 -6.19
CA ARG A 24 1.06 12.47 -7.24
C ARG A 24 0.29 13.24 -8.30
N ASN A 25 0.69 14.48 -8.55
CA ASN A 25 0.23 15.21 -9.72
C ASN A 25 1.25 14.99 -10.85
N PRO A 26 0.92 14.22 -11.91
CA PRO A 26 1.86 13.97 -13.01
C PRO A 26 2.22 15.23 -13.79
N MET A 27 1.37 16.28 -13.77
CA MET A 27 1.60 17.56 -14.45
C MET A 27 2.42 18.55 -13.60
N ALA A 28 2.36 18.49 -12.27
CA ALA A 28 3.05 19.44 -11.39
C ALA A 28 4.50 19.07 -11.04
N GLY A 29 5.07 18.04 -11.69
CA GLY A 29 6.41 17.54 -11.39
C GLY A 29 6.53 16.87 -10.01
N GLU A 30 7.76 16.52 -9.61
CA GLU A 30 8.00 15.71 -8.41
C GLU A 30 7.71 16.41 -7.06
N LYS A 31 7.53 17.74 -7.06
CA LYS A 31 7.56 18.60 -5.87
C LYS A 31 6.26 18.64 -5.06
N VAL A 32 5.12 18.30 -5.64
CA VAL A 32 3.83 18.35 -4.93
C VAL A 32 3.40 16.93 -4.56
N ARG A 33 3.84 16.46 -3.38
CA ARG A 33 3.42 15.18 -2.80
C ARG A 33 2.83 15.45 -1.42
N LYS A 34 1.50 15.40 -1.31
CA LYS A 34 0.83 15.43 0.00
C LYS A 34 0.75 14.00 0.52
N THR A 35 1.24 13.77 1.74
CA THR A 35 1.04 12.49 2.43
C THR A 35 -0.46 12.30 2.68
N ILE A 36 -1.01 11.18 2.23
CA ILE A 36 -2.41 10.82 2.48
C ILE A 36 -2.50 9.80 3.59
N TRP A 37 -1.52 8.88 3.68
CA TRP A 37 -1.42 7.89 4.74
C TRP A 37 0.04 7.49 4.94
N ALA A 38 0.43 7.26 6.20
CA ALA A 38 1.71 6.66 6.52
C ALA A 38 1.61 5.78 7.78
N ALA A 39 2.44 4.75 7.84
CA ALA A 39 2.62 3.95 9.04
C ALA A 39 4.12 3.64 9.19
N ALA A 40 4.70 4.00 10.32
CA ALA A 40 6.13 3.84 10.58
C ALA A 40 6.45 3.74 12.08
N TYR A 41 7.72 3.48 12.38
CA TYR A 41 8.27 3.76 13.70
C TYR A 41 8.35 5.25 13.98
N ASP A 42 8.23 5.61 15.25
CA ASP A 42 8.61 6.93 15.71
C ASP A 42 10.09 7.18 15.31
N PRO A 43 10.37 8.27 14.57
CA PRO A 43 11.73 8.59 14.12
C PRO A 43 12.73 8.69 15.29
N THR A 44 12.27 9.03 16.50
CA THR A 44 13.10 9.15 17.71
C THR A 44 13.46 7.79 18.35
N THR A 45 12.75 6.71 18.01
CA THR A 45 13.06 5.37 18.53
C THR A 45 14.37 4.87 17.94
N ASN A 46 15.32 4.41 18.76
CA ASN A 46 16.61 3.87 18.26
C ASN A 46 16.40 2.68 17.30
N GLU A 47 16.96 2.76 16.08
CA GLU A 47 16.78 1.75 15.03
C GLU A 47 17.18 0.33 15.46
N LYS A 48 18.22 0.18 16.31
CA LYS A 48 18.69 -1.14 16.78
C LYS A 48 17.69 -1.83 17.72
N LYS A 49 16.77 -1.07 18.32
CA LYS A 49 15.74 -1.57 19.25
C LYS A 49 14.38 -1.82 18.57
N ARG A 50 14.22 -1.44 17.30
CA ARG A 50 12.97 -1.59 16.55
C ARG A 50 12.75 -3.05 16.15
N LYS A 51 11.51 -3.55 16.32
CA LYS A 51 11.09 -4.92 15.94
C LYS A 51 10.19 -4.88 14.71
N TYR A 52 10.78 -4.80 13.53
CA TYR A 52 10.04 -4.61 12.29
C TYR A 52 9.01 -5.72 12.03
N PRO A 53 7.74 -5.38 11.76
CA PRO A 53 6.72 -6.36 11.43
C PRO A 53 7.07 -7.08 10.14
N LYS A 54 6.86 -8.40 10.13
CA LYS A 54 7.11 -9.25 8.97
C LYS A 54 5.79 -9.49 8.25
N LEU A 55 5.60 -8.83 7.11
CA LEU A 55 4.34 -8.83 6.38
C LEU A 55 4.53 -9.29 4.94
N LYS A 56 3.52 -9.98 4.40
CA LYS A 56 3.41 -10.28 2.96
C LYS A 56 2.44 -9.35 2.24
N GLN A 57 1.50 -8.76 2.98
CA GLN A 57 0.47 -7.86 2.47
C GLN A 57 0.26 -6.69 3.41
N ILE A 58 -0.07 -5.52 2.85
CA ILE A 58 -0.31 -4.29 3.60
C ILE A 58 -1.61 -3.67 3.12
N LYS A 59 -2.64 -3.57 3.97
CA LYS A 59 -3.87 -2.84 3.65
C LYS A 59 -3.67 -1.34 3.84
N TYR A 60 -4.12 -0.54 2.88
CA TYR A 60 -4.15 0.91 2.98
C TYR A 60 -4.99 1.36 4.17
N GLY A 61 -4.46 2.28 4.98
CA GLY A 61 -5.12 2.77 6.18
C GLY A 61 -5.07 1.82 7.39
N GLN A 62 -4.45 0.64 7.26
CA GLN A 62 -4.39 -0.29 8.39
C GLN A 62 -3.44 0.20 9.47
N LYS A 63 -3.80 -0.03 10.73
CA LYS A 63 -2.85 0.02 11.84
C LYS A 63 -1.97 -1.23 11.78
N ILE A 64 -0.67 -1.04 11.62
CA ILE A 64 0.28 -2.15 11.56
C ILE A 64 0.82 -2.40 12.96
N GLU A 65 0.65 -3.62 13.47
CA GLU A 65 1.21 -4.01 14.75
C GLU A 65 2.73 -3.77 14.76
N GLY A 66 3.22 -3.14 15.83
CA GLY A 66 4.64 -2.76 15.95
C GLY A 66 4.99 -1.38 15.37
N PHE A 67 4.11 -0.74 14.59
CA PHE A 67 4.27 0.66 14.20
C PHE A 67 3.48 1.58 15.15
N PRO A 68 4.14 2.30 16.08
CA PRO A 68 3.48 3.19 17.03
C PRO A 68 2.91 4.45 16.37
N TRP A 69 3.42 4.83 15.19
CA TRP A 69 3.01 6.03 14.48
C TRP A 69 2.25 5.66 13.21
N VAL A 70 1.01 6.14 13.14
CA VAL A 70 0.14 6.04 11.96
C VAL A 70 -0.45 7.42 11.71
N GLU A 71 -0.35 7.88 10.48
CA GLU A 71 -0.86 9.16 10.01
C GLU A 71 -1.89 8.90 8.90
N GLY A 72 -3.05 9.56 8.95
CA GLY A 72 -4.14 9.35 8.01
C GLY A 72 -4.85 7.98 8.14
N PRO A 73 -5.61 7.53 7.13
CA PRO A 73 -5.83 8.19 5.84
C PRO A 73 -6.61 9.50 5.99
N PHE A 74 -6.08 10.61 5.47
CA PHE A 74 -6.70 11.94 5.62
C PHE A 74 -7.83 12.21 4.64
N GLU A 75 -7.79 11.57 3.47
CA GLU A 75 -8.76 11.77 2.39
C GLU A 75 -9.08 10.41 1.76
N PRO A 76 -10.33 10.17 1.31
CA PRO A 76 -10.66 9.01 0.51
C PRO A 76 -9.84 8.96 -0.78
N LEU A 77 -9.51 7.76 -1.25
CA LEU A 77 -8.88 7.59 -2.55
C LEU A 77 -9.86 8.03 -3.65
N GLN A 78 -9.39 8.92 -4.53
CA GLN A 78 -10.16 9.53 -5.60
C GLN A 78 -9.89 8.83 -6.94
N LYS A 79 -10.92 8.81 -7.80
CA LYS A 79 -10.83 8.28 -9.17
C LYS A 79 -9.91 9.16 -10.02
N ASN A 80 -9.18 8.52 -10.93
CA ASN A 80 -8.26 9.13 -11.89
C ASN A 80 -7.15 9.99 -11.24
N VAL A 81 -6.86 9.75 -9.96
CA VAL A 81 -5.73 10.33 -9.25
C VAL A 81 -4.59 9.32 -9.17
N GLU A 82 -3.38 9.73 -9.54
CA GLU A 82 -2.19 8.93 -9.31
C GLU A 82 -1.74 9.05 -7.85
N TYR A 83 -1.47 7.89 -7.26
CA TYR A 83 -0.89 7.80 -5.93
C TYR A 83 0.46 7.10 -6.01
N LEU A 84 1.43 7.59 -5.25
CA LEU A 84 2.70 6.92 -5.05
C LEU A 84 2.69 6.21 -3.70
N VAL A 85 2.88 4.89 -3.71
CA VAL A 85 3.22 4.14 -2.50
C VAL A 85 4.73 3.99 -2.39
N ARG A 86 5.26 4.23 -1.19
CA ARG A 86 6.63 3.95 -0.79
C ARG A 86 6.61 2.92 0.33
N ILE A 87 7.33 1.82 0.15
CA ILE A 87 7.48 0.78 1.17
C ILE A 87 8.98 0.65 1.45
N GLU A 88 9.39 1.00 2.65
CA GLU A 88 10.77 0.76 3.10
C GLU A 88 10.85 -0.62 3.72
N LEU A 89 11.72 -1.45 3.16
CA LEU A 89 12.09 -2.74 3.69
C LEU A 89 13.47 -2.60 4.33
N ARG A 90 13.82 -3.42 5.32
CA ARG A 90 15.06 -3.24 6.10
C ARG A 90 16.34 -3.04 5.28
N LYS A 91 16.45 -3.67 4.09
CA LYS A 91 17.63 -3.59 3.21
C LYS A 91 17.38 -2.98 1.83
N LYS A 92 16.13 -2.57 1.52
CA LYS A 92 15.75 -2.06 0.18
C LYS A 92 14.45 -1.27 0.27
N PHE A 93 14.14 -0.48 -0.75
CA PHE A 93 12.84 0.19 -0.84
C PHE A 93 12.08 -0.22 -2.09
N ALA A 94 10.75 -0.14 -2.03
CA ALA A 94 9.85 -0.29 -3.16
C ALA A 94 9.07 1.02 -3.37
N ARG A 95 8.90 1.40 -4.64
CA ARG A 95 8.05 2.52 -5.06
C ARG A 95 7.12 2.01 -6.14
N GLU A 96 5.83 2.19 -5.94
CA GLU A 96 4.82 1.78 -6.92
C GLU A 96 3.83 2.92 -7.10
N ILE A 97 3.28 3.04 -8.30
CA ILE A 97 2.18 3.96 -8.59
C ILE A 97 0.92 3.13 -8.66
N PHE A 98 -0.17 3.64 -8.09
CA PHE A 98 -1.49 3.10 -8.31
C PHE A 98 -2.49 4.20 -8.65
N ILE A 99 -3.55 3.82 -9.36
CA ILE A 99 -4.64 4.69 -9.79
C ILE A 99 -5.95 4.00 -9.48
N ILE A 100 -6.93 4.72 -8.95
CA ILE A 100 -8.31 4.24 -8.87
C ILE A 100 -9.02 4.64 -10.16
N THR A 101 -9.52 3.68 -10.90
CA THR A 101 -10.20 3.90 -12.19
C THR A 101 -11.69 4.21 -11.99
N ASP A 102 -12.37 4.65 -13.05
CA ASP A 102 -13.79 5.06 -13.00
C ASP A 102 -14.74 3.95 -12.53
N ASP A 103 -14.39 2.69 -12.79
CA ASP A 103 -15.13 1.51 -12.35
C ASP A 103 -14.71 1.01 -10.95
N ASN A 104 -14.04 1.88 -10.17
CA ASN A 104 -13.57 1.63 -8.80
C ASN A 104 -12.48 0.56 -8.66
N LYS A 105 -11.79 0.18 -9.74
CA LYS A 105 -10.67 -0.75 -9.66
C LYS A 105 -9.36 -0.01 -9.38
N ALA A 106 -8.54 -0.58 -8.50
CA ALA A 106 -7.16 -0.16 -8.34
C ALA A 106 -6.27 -0.84 -9.39
N VAL A 107 -5.50 -0.04 -10.12
CA VAL A 107 -4.53 -0.50 -11.13
C VAL A 107 -3.14 -0.01 -10.75
N MET A 108 -2.13 -0.88 -10.89
CA MET A 108 -0.72 -0.53 -10.72
C MET A 108 -0.01 -0.62 -12.07
N PRO A 109 0.22 0.50 -12.79
CA PRO A 109 0.74 0.47 -14.16
C PRO A 109 2.19 -0.02 -14.26
N LYS A 110 3.00 0.21 -13.22
CA LYS A 110 4.42 -0.18 -13.17
C LYS A 110 4.77 -0.68 -11.77
N PRO A 111 4.27 -1.86 -11.36
CA PRO A 111 4.51 -2.34 -10.01
C PRO A 111 5.96 -2.79 -9.84
N ARG A 112 6.46 -2.67 -8.61
CA ARG A 112 7.79 -3.14 -8.22
C ARG A 112 7.80 -4.64 -8.02
N PHE A 113 6.69 -5.21 -7.56
CA PHE A 113 6.55 -6.65 -7.37
C PHE A 113 5.78 -7.26 -8.55
N SER A 114 6.28 -8.37 -9.10
CA SER A 114 5.62 -9.07 -10.21
C SER A 114 4.25 -9.60 -9.84
N CYS A 115 4.05 -9.98 -8.57
CA CYS A 115 2.76 -10.39 -8.03
C CYS A 115 1.69 -9.29 -8.05
N GLN A 116 2.06 -8.04 -8.35
CA GLN A 116 1.15 -6.90 -8.51
C GLN A 116 0.86 -6.59 -9.99
N LYS A 117 1.56 -7.22 -10.96
CA LYS A 117 1.32 -7.00 -12.40
C LYS A 117 -0.04 -7.53 -12.81
N ASP A 118 -0.71 -6.77 -13.69
CA ASP A 118 -1.99 -7.13 -14.33
C ASP A 118 -3.13 -7.46 -13.36
N ARG A 119 -2.98 -7.08 -12.09
CA ARG A 119 -3.99 -7.34 -11.07
C ARG A 119 -5.02 -6.22 -11.02
N THR A 120 -6.23 -6.63 -11.34
CA THR A 120 -7.46 -6.00 -10.85
C THR A 120 -7.94 -6.81 -9.65
N TYR A 121 -8.03 -6.20 -8.46
CA TYR A 121 -8.43 -6.93 -7.26
C TYR A 121 -9.94 -6.91 -7.01
N SER A 122 -10.43 -7.95 -6.31
CA SER A 122 -11.76 -8.02 -5.70
C SER A 122 -11.59 -8.56 -4.27
N VAL A 123 -12.26 -7.99 -3.28
CA VAL A 123 -12.15 -8.38 -1.86
C VAL A 123 -13.06 -9.58 -1.58
N SER A 124 -12.57 -10.58 -0.82
CA SER A 124 -13.35 -11.75 -0.36
C SER A 124 -13.24 -11.92 1.16
N ILE A 125 -14.05 -12.78 1.78
CA ILE A 125 -14.02 -13.06 3.22
C ILE A 125 -13.63 -14.53 3.42
N ASP A 126 -12.65 -14.81 4.29
CA ASP A 126 -12.24 -16.17 4.65
C ASP A 126 -13.19 -16.81 5.67
N LYS A 127 -12.90 -18.06 6.04
CA LYS A 127 -13.74 -18.84 6.98
C LYS A 127 -13.75 -18.28 8.39
N ASP A 128 -12.78 -17.44 8.73
CA ASP A 128 -12.62 -16.80 10.05
C ASP A 128 -13.19 -15.37 10.05
N GLY A 129 -13.85 -14.96 8.96
CA GLY A 129 -14.41 -13.61 8.82
C GLY A 129 -13.38 -12.54 8.45
N ASN A 130 -12.12 -12.91 8.21
CA ASN A 130 -11.11 -11.96 7.78
C ASN A 130 -11.27 -11.69 6.28
N LYS A 131 -11.21 -10.42 5.89
CA LYS A 131 -11.17 -10.06 4.49
C LYS A 131 -9.83 -10.48 3.89
N ILE A 132 -9.85 -11.46 2.99
CA ILE A 132 -8.68 -11.94 2.26
C ILE A 132 -8.82 -11.59 0.77
N LEU A 133 -7.70 -11.25 0.14
CA LEU A 133 -7.66 -11.10 -1.31
C LEU A 133 -7.41 -12.45 -1.98
N ILE A 134 -8.32 -12.83 -2.86
CA ILE A 134 -8.09 -13.91 -3.83
C ILE A 134 -7.62 -13.23 -5.12
N PRO A 135 -6.37 -13.47 -5.56
CA PRO A 135 -5.93 -13.02 -6.87
C PRO A 135 -6.84 -13.62 -7.94
N LYS A 136 -7.45 -12.79 -8.81
CA LYS A 136 -8.02 -13.34 -10.04
C LYS A 136 -6.86 -13.83 -10.91
N PRO A 137 -6.89 -15.09 -11.40
CA PRO A 137 -5.91 -15.52 -12.38
C PRO A 137 -6.03 -14.62 -13.61
N VAL A 138 -4.90 -14.18 -14.13
CA VAL A 138 -4.85 -13.51 -15.43
C VAL A 138 -5.27 -14.54 -16.46
N SER A 139 -6.38 -14.32 -17.18
CA SER A 139 -6.67 -15.14 -18.36
C SER A 139 -5.53 -14.91 -19.35
N LYS A 140 -4.82 -16.00 -19.67
CA LYS A 140 -3.82 -16.02 -20.74
C LYS A 140 -4.47 -15.80 -22.08
#